data_AF-A0AAV2HUN8-F1
#
_entry.id   AF-A0AAV2HUN8-F1
#
_cell.length_a   1.000
_cell.length_b   1.000
_cell.length_c   1.000
_cell.angle_alpha   90.00
_cell.angle_beta   90.00
_cell.angle_gamma   90.00
#
_symmetry.space_group_name_H-M   'P 1'
#
loop_
_entity.id
_entity.type
_entity.pdbx_description
1 polymer ?
#
loop_
_entity_poly.entity_id
_entity_poly.type
_entity_poly.pdbx_seq_one_letter_code
_entity_poly.pdbx_strand_id
1 'polypeptide(L)'
;YRTILIFICYRTIVIRYCTVVIDIGYSTIVIIVIGYRTEVLFLGYCTIVIGYRTIINVIGYRSIVIGYCNIINVIGYRSIVIAYCNIIDVIGYRSIVIGYCNIINVIGCHSKIISCRPV
;
A
#
# COMPACT_ATOMS: atom_id res chain seq x y z
N TYR A 1 -5.57 -11.84 -20.21
CA TYR A 1 -5.07 -12.89 -19.30
C TYR A 1 -4.87 -12.32 -17.91
N ARG A 2 -5.64 -12.76 -16.92
CA ARG A 2 -5.41 -12.43 -15.50
C ARG A 2 -4.54 -13.53 -14.91
N THR A 3 -3.29 -13.21 -14.59
CA THR A 3 -2.42 -14.06 -13.78
C THR A 3 -2.56 -13.64 -12.32
N ILE A 4 -3.00 -14.57 -11.49
CA ILE A 4 -3.07 -14.42 -10.03
C ILE A 4 -1.86 -15.14 -9.46
N LEU A 5 -1.10 -14.47 -8.61
CA LEU A 5 0.04 -15.06 -7.94
C LEU A 5 -0.12 -14.94 -6.43
N ILE A 6 0.06 -16.06 -5.74
CA ILE A 6 -0.06 -16.19 -4.29
C ILE A 6 1.30 -16.60 -3.74
N PHE A 7 1.82 -15.81 -2.81
CA PHE A 7 3.03 -16.12 -2.06
C PHE A 7 2.69 -16.28 -0.58
N ILE A 8 3.13 -17.39 0.02
CA ILE A 8 2.99 -17.67 1.45
C ILE A 8 4.38 -18.03 1.96
N CYS A 9 5.04 -17.11 2.65
CA CYS A 9 6.41 -17.30 3.11
C CYS A 9 6.72 -16.42 4.33
N TYR A 10 7.73 -16.81 5.12
CA TYR A 10 8.17 -16.03 6.27
C TYR A 10 8.79 -14.67 5.88
N ARG A 11 9.55 -14.66 4.78
CA ARG A 11 10.17 -13.47 4.18
C ARG A 11 10.11 -13.56 2.66
N THR A 12 9.55 -12.56 2.01
CA THR A 12 9.41 -12.50 0.55
C THR A 12 10.04 -11.22 0.01
N ILE A 13 10.69 -11.33 -1.15
CA ILE A 13 11.07 -10.21 -2.01
C ILE A 13 10.57 -10.56 -3.41
N VAL A 14 9.62 -9.77 -3.92
CA VAL A 14 8.89 -10.10 -5.14
C VAL A 14 8.96 -8.90 -6.09
N ILE A 15 9.78 -9.00 -7.15
CA ILE A 15 9.86 -8.01 -8.24
C ILE A 15 9.14 -8.58 -9.46
N ARG A 16 7.95 -8.05 -9.81
CA ARG A 16 7.11 -8.62 -10.87
C ARG A 16 6.20 -7.64 -11.59
N TYR A 17 6.15 -7.78 -12.92
CA TYR A 17 5.09 -7.27 -13.79
C TYR A 17 3.91 -8.26 -13.80
N CYS A 18 2.85 -8.01 -13.02
CA CYS A 18 1.77 -8.99 -12.87
C CYS A 18 0.42 -8.35 -12.54
N THR A 19 -0.66 -8.94 -13.06
CA THR A 19 -2.01 -8.37 -13.01
C THR A 19 -2.67 -8.38 -11.63
N VAL A 20 -2.42 -9.40 -10.82
CA VAL A 20 -2.93 -9.49 -9.45
C VAL A 20 -1.91 -10.22 -8.60
N VAL A 21 -1.59 -9.66 -7.43
CA VAL A 21 -0.64 -10.27 -6.48
C VAL A 21 -1.27 -10.30 -5.09
N ILE A 22 -1.14 -11.45 -4.43
CA ILE A 22 -1.51 -11.66 -3.04
C ILE A 22 -0.27 -12.21 -2.33
N ASP A 23 0.26 -11.47 -1.36
CA ASP A 23 1.41 -11.88 -0.56
C ASP A 23 1.02 -11.91 0.92
N ILE A 24 1.25 -13.07 1.55
CA ILE A 24 0.94 -13.34 2.95
C ILE A 24 2.22 -13.80 3.63
N GLY A 25 2.71 -13.04 4.61
CA GLY A 25 3.93 -13.43 5.33
C GLY A 25 4.19 -12.66 6.61
N TYR A 26 5.13 -13.14 7.42
CA TYR A 26 5.44 -12.50 8.70
C TYR A 26 6.30 -11.23 8.49
N SER A 27 7.46 -11.30 7.85
CA SER A 27 8.33 -10.14 7.60
C SER A 27 8.59 -9.98 6.10
N THR A 28 7.73 -9.24 5.39
CA THR A 28 7.66 -9.22 3.93
C THR A 28 8.18 -7.90 3.35
N ILE A 29 9.29 -7.93 2.61
CA ILE A 29 9.82 -6.75 1.92
C ILE A 29 9.45 -6.90 0.44
N VAL A 30 8.25 -6.45 0.06
CA VAL A 30 7.73 -6.68 -1.28
C VAL A 30 8.01 -5.50 -2.22
N ILE A 31 9.10 -5.57 -2.98
CA ILE A 31 9.45 -4.54 -3.99
C ILE A 31 8.69 -4.82 -5.29
N ILE A 32 7.46 -4.34 -5.40
CA ILE A 32 6.65 -4.55 -6.60
C ILE A 32 7.09 -3.60 -7.72
N VAL A 33 7.31 -4.14 -8.92
CA VAL A 33 7.61 -3.33 -10.11
C VAL A 33 6.48 -3.47 -11.13
N ILE A 34 5.68 -2.41 -11.23
CA ILE A 34 4.93 -1.87 -12.38
C ILE A 34 4.05 -2.85 -13.18
N GLY A 35 2.75 -2.55 -13.27
CA GLY A 35 1.84 -3.17 -14.23
C GLY A 35 0.64 -2.26 -14.46
N TYR A 36 0.28 -2.02 -15.73
CA TYR A 36 -0.93 -1.28 -16.09
C TYR A 36 -2.17 -2.13 -15.75
N ARG A 37 -2.99 -1.70 -14.77
CA ARG A 37 -4.26 -2.31 -14.30
C ARG A 37 -4.17 -3.53 -13.37
N THR A 38 -3.76 -3.31 -12.13
CA THR A 38 -3.48 -4.43 -11.23
C THR A 38 -3.88 -4.12 -9.79
N GLU A 39 -4.68 -5.01 -9.20
CA GLU A 39 -5.10 -5.00 -7.81
C GLU A 39 -4.07 -5.75 -6.97
N VAL A 40 -3.70 -5.21 -5.81
CA VAL A 40 -2.71 -5.86 -4.95
C VAL A 40 -3.12 -5.86 -3.49
N LEU A 41 -3.00 -7.02 -2.86
CA LEU A 41 -3.26 -7.23 -1.44
C LEU A 41 -2.02 -7.76 -0.73
N PHE A 42 -1.64 -7.08 0.35
CA PHE A 42 -0.54 -7.49 1.24
C PHE A 42 -1.05 -7.75 2.64
N LEU A 43 -0.70 -8.91 3.20
CA LEU A 43 -0.87 -9.22 4.61
C LEU A 43 0.48 -9.54 5.24
N GLY A 44 0.91 -8.75 6.24
CA GLY A 44 2.10 -9.11 7.01
C GLY A 44 2.46 -8.20 8.19
N TYR A 45 3.48 -8.58 8.96
CA TYR A 45 3.90 -7.80 10.12
C TYR A 45 4.71 -6.56 9.71
N CYS A 46 5.66 -6.71 8.79
CA CYS A 46 6.41 -5.61 8.20
C CYS A 46 6.24 -5.66 6.69
N THR A 47 5.61 -4.66 6.08
CA THR A 47 5.36 -4.58 4.65
C THR A 47 5.94 -3.28 4.07
N ILE A 48 6.65 -3.39 2.95
CA ILE A 48 7.01 -2.25 2.12
C ILE A 48 6.42 -2.50 0.75
N VAL A 49 5.71 -1.52 0.21
CA VAL A 49 5.05 -1.58 -1.08
C VAL A 49 5.44 -0.34 -1.87
N ILE A 50 5.97 -0.55 -3.07
CA ILE A 50 6.30 0.52 -4.01
C ILE A 50 5.55 0.21 -5.31
N GLY A 51 4.84 1.17 -5.92
CA GLY A 51 4.16 0.86 -7.18
C GLY A 51 3.43 2.01 -7.89
N TYR A 52 3.28 1.86 -9.20
CA TYR A 52 2.40 2.66 -10.06
C TYR A 52 1.21 1.79 -10.46
N ARG A 53 0.02 1.94 -9.84
CA ARG A 53 -1.08 0.96 -9.92
C ARG A 53 -2.49 1.57 -9.86
N THR A 54 -3.52 0.75 -10.00
CA THR A 54 -4.91 1.19 -9.78
C THR A 54 -5.24 1.24 -8.29
N ILE A 55 -5.00 0.14 -7.56
CA ILE A 55 -5.40 0.02 -6.15
C ILE A 55 -4.32 -0.75 -5.38
N ILE A 56 -3.98 -0.25 -4.19
CA ILE A 56 -3.07 -0.91 -3.24
C ILE A 56 -3.78 -1.10 -1.91
N ASN A 57 -3.91 -2.35 -1.48
CA ASN A 57 -4.42 -2.70 -0.16
C ASN A 57 -3.31 -3.32 0.69
N VAL A 58 -3.04 -2.72 1.85
CA VAL A 58 -2.03 -3.22 2.79
C VAL A 58 -2.66 -3.40 4.16
N ILE A 59 -2.54 -4.60 4.70
CA ILE A 59 -2.97 -4.95 6.05
C ILE A 59 -1.73 -5.45 6.81
N GLY A 60 -1.35 -4.75 7.88
CA GLY A 60 -0.16 -5.15 8.61
C GLY A 60 0.20 -4.35 9.85
N TYR A 61 1.20 -4.82 10.61
CA TYR A 61 1.60 -4.13 11.84
C TYR A 61 2.45 -2.87 11.56
N ARG A 62 3.42 -2.97 10.66
CA ARG A 62 4.26 -1.88 10.16
C ARG A 62 4.21 -1.88 8.64
N SER A 63 3.73 -0.79 8.06
CA SER A 63 3.59 -0.66 6.61
C SER A 63 4.19 0.63 6.09
N ILE A 64 4.86 0.52 4.93
CA ILE A 64 5.31 1.66 4.13
C ILE A 64 4.74 1.48 2.73
N VAL A 65 3.94 2.43 2.27
CA VAL A 65 3.36 2.44 0.93
C VAL A 65 3.84 3.66 0.18
N ILE A 66 4.46 3.45 -0.97
CA ILE A 66 4.93 4.51 -1.86
C ILE A 66 4.33 4.27 -3.23
N GLY A 67 3.59 5.23 -3.78
CA GLY A 67 3.05 4.98 -5.12
C GLY A 67 2.24 6.07 -5.77
N TYR A 68 2.11 5.92 -7.09
CA TYR A 68 1.20 6.69 -7.92
C TYR A 68 0.01 5.79 -8.25
N CYS A 69 -1.12 5.98 -7.58
CA CYS A 69 -2.26 5.07 -7.67
C CYS A 69 -3.60 5.78 -7.70
N ASN A 70 -4.68 5.11 -8.10
CA ASN A 70 -6.01 5.71 -7.90
C ASN A 70 -6.42 5.65 -6.42
N ILE A 71 -6.23 4.49 -5.79
CA ILE A 71 -6.72 4.23 -4.43
C ILE A 71 -5.62 3.54 -3.61
N ILE A 72 -5.46 3.98 -2.36
CA ILE A 72 -4.59 3.34 -1.38
C ILE A 72 -5.37 3.11 -0.09
N ASN A 73 -5.47 1.85 0.32
CA ASN A 73 -6.10 1.46 1.58
C ASN A 73 -5.05 0.80 2.48
N VAL A 74 -4.83 1.39 3.66
CA VAL A 74 -3.87 0.86 4.64
C VAL A 74 -4.55 0.63 5.97
N ILE A 75 -4.48 -0.60 6.47
CA ILE A 75 -4.94 -0.97 7.80
C ILE A 75 -3.74 -1.46 8.60
N GLY A 76 -3.40 -0.78 9.70
CA GLY A 76 -2.24 -1.20 10.47
C GLY A 76 -1.91 -0.43 11.73
N TYR A 77 -0.95 -0.92 12.53
CA TYR A 77 -0.58 -0.26 13.78
C TYR A 77 0.34 0.95 13.54
N ARG A 78 1.34 0.82 12.66
CA ARG A 78 2.24 1.89 12.22
C ARG A 78 2.28 1.94 10.70
N SER A 79 1.84 3.04 10.11
CA SER A 79 1.77 3.20 8.67
C SER A 79 2.43 4.49 8.20
N ILE A 80 3.16 4.41 7.10
CA ILE A 80 3.65 5.56 6.33
C ILE A 80 3.14 5.41 4.90
N VAL A 81 2.42 6.40 4.42
CA VAL A 81 1.90 6.45 3.04
C VAL A 81 2.49 7.69 2.38
N ILE A 82 3.19 7.49 1.26
CA ILE A 82 3.72 8.56 0.41
C ILE A 82 3.13 8.36 -0.98
N ALA A 83 2.18 9.20 -1.40
CA ALA A 83 1.43 8.90 -2.60
C ALA A 83 1.00 10.11 -3.43
N TYR A 84 0.86 9.87 -4.73
CA TYR A 84 0.10 10.72 -5.64
C TYR A 84 -1.12 9.91 -6.09
N CYS A 85 -2.32 10.34 -5.72
CA CYS A 85 -3.49 9.50 -5.86
C CYS A 85 -4.83 10.21 -5.84
N ASN A 86 -5.91 9.51 -6.15
CA ASN A 86 -7.24 10.10 -5.96
C ASN A 86 -7.70 9.95 -4.51
N ILE A 87 -7.53 8.75 -3.92
CA ILE A 87 -8.09 8.42 -2.61
C ILE A 87 -7.04 7.73 -1.75
N ILE A 88 -6.92 8.19 -0.50
CA ILE A 88 -6.21 7.50 0.58
C ILE A 88 -7.17 7.22 1.72
N ASP A 89 -7.29 5.95 2.10
CA ASP A 89 -7.93 5.52 3.34
C ASP A 89 -6.89 4.86 4.26
N VAL A 90 -6.66 5.41 5.45
CA VAL A 90 -5.77 4.81 6.46
C VAL A 90 -6.52 4.58 7.76
N ILE A 91 -6.50 3.34 8.25
CA ILE A 91 -7.01 2.96 9.56
C ILE A 91 -5.84 2.44 10.40
N GLY A 92 -5.54 3.10 11.51
CA GLY A 92 -4.40 2.68 12.31
C GLY A 92 -4.08 3.50 13.55
N TYR A 93 -3.19 2.97 14.39
CA TYR A 93 -2.82 3.67 15.64
C TYR A 93 -1.90 4.87 15.36
N ARG A 94 -0.82 4.66 14.60
CA ARG A 94 0.17 5.69 14.26
C ARG A 94 0.40 5.78 12.77
N SER A 95 -0.10 6.85 12.16
CA SER A 95 -0.13 6.99 10.70
C SER A 95 0.58 8.27 10.25
N ILE A 96 1.35 8.20 9.18
CA ILE A 96 1.86 9.38 8.48
C ILE A 96 1.41 9.27 7.03
N VAL A 97 0.66 10.26 6.56
CA VAL A 97 0.21 10.35 5.17
C VAL A 97 0.83 11.59 4.56
N ILE A 98 1.60 11.41 3.48
CA ILE A 98 2.21 12.48 2.70
C ILE A 98 1.74 12.29 1.26
N GLY A 99 1.10 13.28 0.65
CA GLY A 99 0.70 13.07 -0.73
C GLY A 99 -0.07 14.17 -1.43
N TYR A 100 -0.12 14.02 -2.74
CA TYR A 100 -1.00 14.80 -3.61
C TYR A 100 -2.24 13.96 -3.90
N CYS A 101 -3.29 14.12 -3.09
CA CYS A 101 -4.52 13.37 -3.31
C CYS A 101 -5.80 14.19 -3.13
N ASN A 102 -6.85 13.77 -3.84
CA ASN A 102 -8.15 14.45 -3.83
C ASN A 102 -8.90 14.23 -2.52
N ILE A 103 -8.86 13.00 -2.01
CA ILE A 103 -9.55 12.57 -0.80
C ILE A 103 -8.56 11.84 0.10
N ILE A 104 -8.53 12.22 1.38
CA ILE A 104 -7.75 11.55 2.41
C ILE A 104 -8.63 11.36 3.63
N ASN A 105 -8.77 10.11 4.05
CA ASN A 105 -9.46 9.73 5.27
C ASN A 105 -8.49 8.96 6.16
N VAL A 106 -8.32 9.43 7.41
CA VAL A 106 -7.45 8.76 8.37
C VAL A 106 -8.18 8.59 9.68
N ILE A 107 -8.36 7.34 10.10
CA ILE A 107 -9.00 6.95 11.35
C ILE A 107 -7.92 6.38 12.26
N GLY A 108 -7.62 7.06 13.37
CA GLY A 108 -6.51 6.68 14.24
C GLY A 108 -6.22 7.63 15.40
N CYS A 109 -5.46 7.16 16.39
CA CYS A 109 -5.15 7.96 17.59
C CYS A 109 -3.94 8.89 17.42
N HIS A 110 -2.98 8.56 16.55
CA HIS A 110 -1.74 9.32 16.37
C HIS A 110 -1.38 9.45 14.87
N SER A 111 -2.23 10.15 14.13
CA SER A 111 -2.06 10.39 12.70
C SER A 111 -1.51 11.79 12.39
N LYS A 112 -0.67 11.88 11.35
CA LYS A 112 -0.24 13.14 10.72
C LYS A 112 -0.52 13.08 9.23
N ILE A 113 -1.10 14.14 8.69
CA ILE A 113 -1.42 14.26 7.26
C ILE A 113 -0.72 15.51 6.74
N ILE A 114 0.03 15.36 5.65
CA ILE A 114 0.68 16.43 4.91
C ILE A 114 0.23 16.25 3.46
N SER A 115 -0.71 17.06 3.00
CA SER A 115 -1.27 16.88 1.67
C SER A 115 -1.44 18.19 0.90
N CYS A 116 -1.16 18.11 -0.39
CA CYS A 116 -1.44 19.17 -1.34
C CYS A 116 -2.58 18.70 -2.25
N ARG A 117 -3.62 19.51 -2.41
CA ARG A 117 -4.75 19.17 -3.27
C ARG A 117 -4.39 19.55 -4.72
N PRO A 118 -4.56 18.64 -5.71
CA PRO A 118 -4.35 19.01 -7.11
C PRO A 118 -5.42 20.03 -7.53
N VAL A 119 -4.99 21.07 -8.25
CA VAL A 119 -5.82 22.19 -8.74
C VAL A 119 -6.51 21.81 -10.04
#